data_AF-A0A803RC10-F1
#
_entry.id   AF-A0A803RC10-F1
#
_cell.length_a   1.000
_cell.length_b   1.000
_cell.length_c   1.000
_cell.angle_alpha   90.00
_cell.angle_beta   90.00
_cell.angle_gamma   90.00
#
_symmetry.space_group_name_H-M   'P 1'
#
loop_
_entity.id
_entity.type
_entity.pdbx_description
1 polymer ?
#
loop_
_entity_poly.entity_id
_entity_poly.type
_entity_poly.pdbx_seq_one_letter_code
_entity_poly.pdbx_strand_id
1 'polypeptide(L)'
;MVGSPNPNGSSSPTKKYGITNPISVAGPTDADLHRNDYLEKFLINSGLYESQEEAARREEVLGRIAEIVKDWVKLLTRQRGYTDQMVEDANAVIFTFGSYRLGVHGPGADIDTLCVGPSYVNREVITFRPSPMHDVKNVLSLAQKLSKYYI
;
A
#
# COMPACT_ATOMS: atom_id res chain seq x y z
N MET A 1 -31.86 -2.05 -39.60
CA MET A 1 -32.96 -1.08 -39.49
C MET A 1 -32.52 0.03 -38.56
N VAL A 2 -32.63 1.27 -39.03
CA VAL A 2 -32.12 2.49 -38.40
C VAL A 2 -33.03 2.86 -37.22
N GLY A 3 -32.46 3.05 -36.03
CA GLY A 3 -33.17 3.57 -34.86
C GLY A 3 -32.90 5.06 -34.68
N SER A 4 -33.95 5.87 -34.65
CA SER A 4 -33.92 7.33 -34.48
C SER A 4 -33.39 7.76 -33.11
N PRO A 5 -32.75 8.95 -32.98
CA PRO A 5 -32.22 9.43 -31.71
C PRO A 5 -33.30 10.12 -30.87
N ASN A 6 -33.27 9.85 -29.56
CA ASN A 6 -34.10 10.46 -28.53
C ASN A 6 -33.53 11.85 -28.17
N PRO A 7 -34.31 12.95 -28.15
CA PRO A 7 -33.82 14.26 -27.74
C PRO A 7 -33.97 14.38 -26.21
N ASN A 8 -32.94 14.89 -25.54
CA ASN A 8 -32.87 15.15 -24.09
C ASN A 8 -32.46 13.95 -23.22
N GLY A 9 -31.15 13.64 -23.26
CA GLY A 9 -30.43 13.05 -22.14
C GLY A 9 -29.11 13.80 -21.99
N SER A 10 -28.93 14.49 -20.87
CA SER A 10 -27.66 15.14 -20.50
C SER A 10 -26.53 14.11 -20.52
N SER A 11 -25.69 14.16 -21.56
CA SER A 11 -24.54 13.28 -21.68
C SER A 11 -23.48 13.69 -20.67
N SER A 12 -23.42 12.95 -19.55
CA SER A 12 -22.25 12.98 -18.69
C SER A 12 -21.01 12.63 -19.54
N PRO A 13 -19.88 13.35 -19.39
CA PRO A 13 -18.70 13.10 -20.20
C PRO A 13 -18.23 11.66 -19.96
N THR A 14 -18.18 10.86 -21.03
CA THR A 14 -17.62 9.52 -20.99
C THR A 14 -16.17 9.61 -20.55
N LYS A 15 -15.85 8.98 -19.41
CA LYS A 15 -14.51 9.01 -18.83
C LYS A 15 -13.55 8.27 -19.77
N LYS A 16 -12.71 9.02 -20.51
CA LYS A 16 -11.69 8.47 -21.41
C LYS A 16 -10.49 8.01 -20.60
N TYR A 17 -10.13 6.73 -20.74
CA TYR A 17 -8.90 6.17 -20.18
C TYR A 17 -7.88 6.00 -21.31
N GLY A 18 -6.70 6.61 -21.17
CA GLY A 18 -5.64 6.59 -22.18
C GLY A 18 -5.71 7.70 -23.24
N ILE A 19 -4.74 7.69 -24.15
CA ILE A 19 -4.54 8.75 -25.15
C ILE A 19 -5.37 8.48 -26.42
N THR A 20 -5.55 7.21 -26.80
CA THR A 20 -6.29 6.78 -27.98
C THR A 20 -7.73 6.36 -27.66
N ASN A 21 -8.54 6.14 -28.69
CA ASN A 21 -9.88 5.57 -28.52
C ASN A 21 -9.80 4.07 -28.19
N PRO A 22 -10.81 3.51 -27.50
CA PRO A 22 -10.86 2.07 -27.23
C PRO A 22 -11.00 1.28 -28.54
N ILE A 23 -10.33 0.12 -28.60
CA ILE A 23 -10.43 -0.80 -29.76
C ILE A 23 -11.83 -1.41 -29.84
N SER A 24 -12.41 -1.73 -28.70
CA SER A 24 -13.78 -2.25 -28.58
C SER A 24 -14.40 -1.75 -27.28
N VAL A 25 -15.71 -1.52 -27.32
CA VAL A 25 -16.54 -1.24 -26.15
C VAL A 25 -17.56 -2.36 -25.90
N ALA A 26 -17.44 -3.48 -26.63
CA ALA A 26 -18.29 -4.65 -26.42
C ALA A 26 -18.00 -5.27 -25.04
N GLY A 27 -19.06 -5.62 -24.32
CA GLY A 27 -18.95 -6.36 -23.05
C GLY A 27 -18.62 -7.85 -23.27
N PRO A 28 -18.32 -8.58 -22.18
CA PRO A 28 -18.04 -10.01 -22.25
C PRO A 28 -19.27 -10.80 -22.70
N THR A 29 -19.04 -11.91 -23.41
CA THR A 29 -20.09 -12.89 -23.74
C THR A 29 -20.28 -13.90 -22.60
N ASP A 30 -21.37 -14.66 -22.62
CA ASP A 30 -21.60 -15.73 -21.63
C ASP A 30 -20.48 -16.79 -21.64
N ALA A 31 -19.85 -17.03 -22.80
CA ALA A 31 -18.71 -17.94 -22.90
C ALA A 31 -17.45 -17.35 -22.24
N ASP A 32 -17.27 -16.03 -22.30
CA ASP A 32 -16.15 -15.34 -21.64
C ASP A 32 -16.31 -15.35 -20.12
N LEU A 33 -17.54 -15.15 -19.63
CA LEU A 33 -17.87 -15.25 -18.20
C LEU A 33 -17.56 -16.66 -17.66
N HIS A 34 -18.02 -17.71 -18.35
CA HIS A 34 -17.70 -19.08 -17.94
C HIS A 34 -16.19 -19.39 -17.91
N ARG A 35 -15.42 -18.85 -18.87
CA ARG A 35 -13.96 -19.01 -18.88
C ARG A 35 -13.30 -18.23 -17.74
N ASN A 36 -13.81 -17.04 -17.42
CA ASN A 36 -13.34 -16.24 -16.30
C ASN A 36 -13.53 -17.00 -14.98
N ASP A 37 -14.70 -17.62 -14.76
CA ASP A 37 -14.96 -18.42 -13.56
C ASP A 37 -14.03 -19.64 -13.46
N TYR A 38 -13.73 -20.28 -14.60
CA TYR A 38 -12.76 -21.38 -14.63
C TYR A 38 -11.35 -20.91 -14.26
N LEU A 39 -10.93 -19.76 -14.81
CA LEU A 39 -9.64 -19.16 -14.51
C LEU A 39 -9.53 -18.83 -13.02
N GLU A 40 -10.54 -18.17 -12.44
CA GLU A 40 -10.55 -17.83 -11.01
C GLU A 40 -10.39 -19.07 -10.13
N LYS A 41 -11.18 -20.13 -10.40
CA LYS A 41 -11.06 -21.42 -9.68
C LYS A 41 -9.66 -22.02 -9.80
N PHE A 42 -9.06 -21.96 -10.99
CA PHE A 42 -7.70 -22.47 -11.20
C PHE A 42 -6.66 -21.67 -10.39
N LEU A 43 -6.77 -20.34 -10.35
CA LEU A 43 -5.85 -19.48 -9.59
C LEU A 43 -5.97 -19.71 -8.07
N ILE A 44 -7.19 -19.88 -7.56
CA ILE A 44 -7.44 -20.24 -6.16
C ILE A 44 -6.81 -21.59 -5.84
N ASN A 45 -7.06 -22.61 -6.66
CA ASN A 45 -6.52 -23.95 -6.46
C ASN A 45 -4.98 -24.01 -6.56
N SER A 46 -4.37 -23.07 -7.27
CA SER A 46 -2.92 -22.93 -7.38
C SER A 46 -2.28 -22.23 -6.18
N GLY A 47 -3.08 -21.75 -5.22
CA GLY A 47 -2.58 -21.03 -4.04
C GLY A 47 -2.03 -19.64 -4.35
N LEU A 48 -2.52 -18.98 -5.42
CA LEU A 48 -2.01 -17.67 -5.83
C LEU A 48 -2.46 -16.54 -4.89
N TYR A 49 -3.61 -16.70 -4.24
CA TYR A 49 -4.17 -15.70 -3.34
C TYR A 49 -3.69 -15.92 -1.91
N GLU A 50 -3.34 -14.82 -1.25
CA GLU A 50 -3.00 -14.77 0.17
C GLU A 50 -4.20 -15.19 1.05
N SER A 51 -3.92 -15.81 2.20
CA SER A 51 -4.96 -16.16 3.18
C SER A 51 -5.43 -14.94 3.97
N GLN A 52 -6.65 -14.99 4.51
CA GLN A 52 -7.18 -13.87 5.32
C GLN A 52 -6.33 -13.62 6.57
N GLU A 53 -5.76 -14.67 7.15
CA GLU A 53 -4.88 -14.60 8.31
C GLU A 53 -3.56 -13.90 7.96
N GLU A 54 -2.93 -14.24 6.84
CA GLU A 54 -1.72 -13.58 6.35
C GLU A 54 -1.99 -12.10 6.02
N ALA A 55 -3.12 -11.80 5.37
CA ALA A 55 -3.51 -10.42 5.07
C ALA A 55 -3.68 -9.59 6.36
N ALA A 56 -4.42 -10.11 7.35
CA ALA A 56 -4.59 -9.45 8.65
C ALA A 56 -3.25 -9.23 9.38
N ARG A 57 -2.34 -10.19 9.24
CA ARG A 57 -1.00 -10.13 9.80
C ARG A 57 -0.15 -9.02 9.18
N ARG A 58 -0.24 -8.83 7.87
CA ARG A 58 0.43 -7.73 7.15
C ARG A 58 -0.12 -6.38 7.54
N GLU A 59 -1.44 -6.25 7.69
CA GLU A 59 -2.07 -5.02 8.17
C GLU A 59 -1.61 -4.66 9.59
N GLU A 60 -1.51 -5.64 10.49
CA GLU A 60 -0.98 -5.43 11.84
C GLU A 60 0.46 -4.93 11.81
N VAL A 61 1.31 -5.54 10.99
CA VAL A 61 2.72 -5.13 10.83
C VAL A 61 2.82 -3.71 10.30
N LEU A 62 2.01 -3.34 9.30
CA LEU A 62 1.97 -1.99 8.76
C LEU A 62 1.52 -0.96 9.80
N GLY A 63 0.50 -1.29 10.61
CA GLY A 63 0.07 -0.45 11.71
C GLY A 63 1.20 -0.19 12.73
N ARG A 64 1.94 -1.25 13.11
CA ARG A 64 3.08 -1.13 14.03
C ARG A 64 4.22 -0.30 13.43
N ILE A 65 4.54 -0.50 12.15
CA ILE A 65 5.57 0.29 11.45
C ILE A 65 5.17 1.77 11.39
N ALA A 66 3.89 2.07 11.15
CA ALA A 66 3.39 3.44 11.12
C ALA A 66 3.61 4.17 12.46
N GLU A 67 3.27 3.52 13.58
CA GLU A 67 3.47 4.10 14.92
C GLU A 67 4.96 4.28 15.26
N ILE A 68 5.78 3.28 14.96
CA ILE A 68 7.24 3.35 15.11
C ILE A 68 7.82 4.56 14.37
N VAL A 69 7.40 4.77 13.12
CA VAL A 69 7.89 5.85 12.27
C VAL A 69 7.47 7.21 12.82
N LYS A 70 6.24 7.34 13.33
CA LYS A 70 5.78 8.57 14.00
C LYS A 70 6.60 8.87 15.25
N ASP A 71 6.76 7.90 16.14
CA ASP A 71 7.51 8.06 17.39
C ASP A 71 8.96 8.43 17.12
N TRP A 72 9.56 7.81 16.10
CA TRP A 72 10.91 8.12 15.66
C TRP A 72 11.03 9.58 15.18
N VAL A 73 10.08 10.07 14.38
CA VAL A 73 10.08 11.48 13.94
C VAL A 73 9.91 12.43 15.13
N LYS A 74 9.01 12.14 16.07
CA LYS A 74 8.84 12.95 17.29
C LYS A 74 10.13 13.02 18.12
N LEU A 75 10.81 11.89 18.28
CA LEU A 75 12.08 11.82 18.99
C LEU A 75 13.15 12.68 18.29
N LEU A 76 13.26 12.59 16.96
CA LEU A 76 14.20 13.41 16.20
C LEU A 76 13.89 14.90 16.30
N THR A 77 12.62 15.28 16.26
CA THR A 77 12.17 16.67 16.43
C THR A 77 12.60 17.19 17.80
N ARG A 78 12.43 16.39 18.86
CA ARG A 78 12.91 16.77 20.21
C ARG A 78 14.43 16.90 20.27
N GLN A 79 15.17 15.97 19.69
CA GLN A 79 16.65 15.99 19.70
C GLN A 79 17.24 17.19 18.97
N ARG A 80 16.52 17.74 17.98
CA ARG A 80 16.92 18.97 17.28
C ARG A 80 16.63 20.26 18.05
N GLY A 81 15.99 20.16 19.23
CA GLY A 81 15.69 21.30 20.08
C GLY A 81 14.45 22.09 19.64
N TYR A 82 13.54 21.48 18.87
CA TYR A 82 12.24 22.08 18.59
C TYR A 82 11.35 22.10 19.86
N THR A 83 10.34 22.97 19.87
CA THR A 83 9.43 23.11 21.01
C THR A 83 8.56 21.87 21.20
N ASP A 84 8.04 21.66 22.41
CA ASP A 84 7.15 20.52 22.69
C ASP A 84 5.90 20.52 21.81
N GLN A 85 5.36 21.70 21.48
CA GLN A 85 4.26 21.83 20.53
C GLN A 85 4.63 21.27 19.14
N MET A 86 5.82 21.63 18.64
CA MET A 86 6.29 21.13 17.34
C MET A 86 6.61 19.63 17.37
N VAL A 87 7.00 19.09 18.52
CA VAL A 87 7.18 17.63 18.71
C VAL A 87 5.83 16.91 18.67
N GLU A 88 4.79 17.47 19.29
CA GLU A 88 3.46 16.90 19.27
C GLU A 88 2.87 16.89 17.84
N ASP A 89 3.07 17.99 17.11
CA ASP A 89 2.63 18.18 15.73
C ASP A 89 3.46 17.39 14.70
N ALA A 90 4.65 16.92 15.09
CA ALA A 90 5.52 16.16 14.19
C ALA A 90 4.90 14.80 13.86
N ASN A 91 4.72 14.54 12.57
CA ASN A 91 4.08 13.34 12.07
C ASN A 91 4.85 12.77 10.88
N ALA A 92 4.72 11.46 10.69
CA ALA A 92 5.18 10.77 9.51
C ALA A 92 4.18 9.70 9.10
N VAL A 93 4.10 9.47 7.79
CA VAL A 93 3.11 8.61 7.17
C VAL A 93 3.82 7.59 6.31
N ILE A 94 3.39 6.35 6.41
CA ILE A 94 3.84 5.29 5.51
C ILE A 94 2.84 5.10 4.38
N PHE A 95 3.34 4.86 3.18
CA PHE A 95 2.57 4.56 1.98
C PHE A 95 3.04 3.23 1.42
N THR A 96 2.09 2.33 1.17
CA THR A 96 2.39 1.10 0.43
C THR A 96 2.38 1.37 -1.07
N PHE A 97 3.28 0.72 -1.79
CA PHE A 97 3.32 0.69 -3.24
C PHE A 97 3.58 -0.74 -3.72
N GLY A 98 3.85 -0.92 -5.02
CA GLY A 98 4.15 -2.25 -5.57
C GLY A 98 2.94 -3.19 -5.60
N SER A 99 3.21 -4.48 -5.65
CA SER A 99 2.20 -5.55 -5.81
C SER A 99 1.18 -5.56 -4.67
N TYR A 100 1.64 -5.33 -3.44
CA TYR A 100 0.77 -5.27 -2.26
C TYR A 100 -0.29 -4.18 -2.38
N ARG A 101 0.10 -2.97 -2.82
CA ARG A 101 -0.84 -1.86 -3.00
C ARG A 101 -1.86 -2.11 -4.11
N LEU A 102 -1.49 -2.90 -5.11
CA LEU A 102 -2.36 -3.24 -6.24
C LEU A 102 -3.28 -4.44 -5.94
N GLY A 103 -3.07 -5.15 -4.83
CA GLY A 103 -3.86 -6.33 -4.46
C GLY A 103 -3.60 -7.55 -5.35
N VAL A 104 -2.41 -7.62 -5.95
CA VAL A 104 -1.99 -8.72 -6.84
C VAL A 104 -0.79 -9.48 -6.28
N HIS A 105 -0.47 -9.27 -5.00
CA HIS A 105 0.58 -10.00 -4.30
C HIS A 105 0.11 -11.41 -3.95
N GLY A 106 1.04 -12.36 -3.98
CA GLY A 106 0.79 -13.73 -3.52
C GLY A 106 1.29 -13.98 -2.09
N PRO A 107 1.06 -15.19 -1.57
CA PRO A 107 1.63 -15.63 -0.30
C PRO A 107 3.15 -15.42 -0.26
N GLY A 108 3.66 -14.94 0.87
CA GLY A 108 5.10 -14.71 1.06
C GLY A 108 5.71 -13.56 0.24
N ALA A 109 4.93 -12.78 -0.52
CA ALA A 109 5.45 -11.60 -1.22
C ALA A 109 5.93 -10.52 -0.24
N ASP A 110 6.85 -9.65 -0.64
CA ASP A 110 7.31 -8.52 0.17
C ASP A 110 6.29 -7.38 0.21
N ILE A 111 6.39 -6.49 1.20
CA ILE A 111 5.60 -5.25 1.28
C ILE A 111 6.49 -4.03 1.02
N ASP A 112 6.34 -3.46 -0.16
CA ASP A 112 7.00 -2.21 -0.52
C ASP A 112 6.35 -1.02 0.21
N THR A 113 7.13 -0.36 1.07
CA THR A 113 6.66 0.76 1.91
C THR A 113 7.57 1.97 1.77
N LEU A 114 6.96 3.14 1.56
CA LEU A 114 7.61 4.45 1.52
C LEU A 114 7.23 5.24 2.78
N CYS A 115 8.22 5.73 3.52
CA CYS A 115 8.01 6.64 4.64
C CYS A 115 8.13 8.10 4.16
N VAL A 116 7.12 8.92 4.47
CA VAL A 116 7.09 10.36 4.21
C VAL A 116 7.03 11.08 5.55
N GLY A 117 8.03 11.94 5.80
CA GLY A 117 8.14 12.73 7.00
C GLY A 117 8.50 14.19 6.71
N PRO A 118 8.73 14.99 7.76
CA PRO A 118 9.04 16.41 7.63
C PRO A 118 10.35 16.66 6.87
N SER A 119 10.45 17.78 6.15
CA SER A 119 11.58 18.11 5.27
C SER A 119 12.93 18.20 5.99
N TYR A 120 12.92 18.48 7.30
CA TYR A 120 14.12 18.54 8.11
C TYR A 120 14.70 17.15 8.42
N VAL A 121 13.94 16.06 8.24
CA VAL A 121 14.40 14.68 8.44
C VAL A 121 15.18 14.22 7.21
N ASN A 122 16.52 14.29 7.28
CA ASN A 122 17.39 13.97 6.16
C ASN A 122 17.64 12.46 6.00
N ARG A 123 17.93 12.02 4.77
CA ARG A 123 18.20 10.60 4.45
C ARG A 123 19.41 10.01 5.19
N GLU A 124 20.39 10.84 5.52
CA GLU A 124 21.57 10.45 6.31
C GLU A 124 21.24 10.17 7.78
N VAL A 125 20.10 10.67 8.26
CA VAL A 125 19.50 10.34 9.56
C VAL A 125 18.59 9.10 9.45
N ILE A 126 17.99 8.89 8.26
CA ILE A 126 17.14 7.72 7.92
C ILE A 126 17.96 6.45 7.70
N THR A 127 19.25 6.55 7.36
CA THR A 127 20.14 5.37 7.41
C THR A 127 20.13 4.94 8.85
N PHE A 128 19.32 3.92 9.16
CA PHE A 128 19.16 3.35 10.48
C PHE A 128 20.53 2.84 10.91
N ARG A 129 21.33 3.74 11.48
CA ARG A 129 22.64 3.46 11.99
C ARG A 129 22.37 3.09 13.44
N PRO A 130 22.53 1.82 13.83
CA PRO A 130 22.31 1.39 15.19
C PRO A 130 23.41 1.99 16.07
N SER A 131 23.22 3.23 16.49
CA SER A 131 24.03 3.88 17.52
C SER A 131 23.40 3.62 18.90
N PRO A 132 24.20 3.62 19.98
CA PRO A 132 23.88 2.92 21.22
C PRO A 132 22.95 3.76 22.11
N MET A 133 21.68 3.88 21.72
CA MET A 133 20.61 4.17 22.68
C MET A 133 19.64 2.98 22.66
N HIS A 134 19.36 2.47 23.85
CA HIS A 134 18.76 1.17 24.11
C HIS A 134 17.34 1.00 23.54
N ASP A 135 16.68 2.07 23.10
CA ASP A 135 15.30 2.02 22.60
C ASP A 135 15.19 1.80 21.08
N VAL A 136 16.17 2.24 20.28
CA VAL A 136 16.05 2.12 18.81
C VAL A 136 16.46 0.73 18.33
N LYS A 137 17.31 -0.01 19.06
CA LYS A 137 17.61 -1.42 18.79
C LYS A 137 16.34 -2.29 18.77
N ASN A 138 15.31 -1.89 19.50
CA ASN A 138 14.03 -2.57 19.48
C ASN A 138 13.32 -2.37 18.16
N VAL A 139 13.38 -1.22 17.50
CA VAL A 139 12.61 -0.97 16.27
C VAL A 139 13.05 -1.84 15.10
N LEU A 140 14.34 -1.90 14.75
CA LEU A 140 14.79 -2.79 13.66
C LEU A 140 14.81 -4.25 14.09
N SER A 141 15.15 -4.58 15.34
CA SER A 141 15.07 -5.98 15.77
C SER A 141 13.63 -6.45 15.89
N LEU A 142 12.67 -5.57 16.15
CA LEU A 142 11.23 -5.84 16.13
C LEU A 142 10.72 -5.86 14.69
N ALA A 143 11.15 -4.98 13.78
CA ALA A 143 10.79 -5.08 12.37
C ALA A 143 11.37 -6.36 11.73
N GLN A 144 12.60 -6.74 12.07
CA GLN A 144 13.24 -7.99 11.62
C GLN A 144 12.70 -9.23 12.35
N LYS A 145 12.37 -9.15 13.65
CA LYS A 145 11.70 -10.25 14.38
C LYS A 145 10.27 -10.42 13.94
N LEU A 146 9.52 -9.34 13.69
CA LEU A 146 8.19 -9.40 13.12
C LEU A 146 8.27 -9.94 11.70
N SER A 147 9.21 -9.49 10.88
CA SER A 147 9.45 -10.10 9.56
C SER A 147 9.80 -11.60 9.62
N LYS A 148 10.49 -12.09 10.66
CA LYS A 148 10.83 -13.52 10.81
C LYS A 148 9.83 -14.39 11.56
N TYR A 149 9.02 -13.79 12.44
CA TYR A 149 7.95 -14.51 13.14
C TYR A 149 6.66 -14.44 12.36
N TYR A 150 6.47 -13.39 11.55
CA TYR A 150 5.22 -13.03 10.88
C TYR A 150 5.17 -13.24 9.36
N ILE A 151 6.30 -13.59 8.74
CA ILE A 151 6.42 -14.07 7.36
C ILE A 151 7.25 -15.37 7.44
#